data_AF-A0A382U6U3-F1
#
_entry.id   AF-A0A382U6U3-F1
#
_cell.length_a   1.000
_cell.length_b   1.000
_cell.length_c   1.000
_cell.angle_alpha   90.00
_cell.angle_beta   90.00
_cell.angle_gamma   90.00
#
_symmetry.space_group_name_H-M   'P 1'
#
loop_
_entity.id
_entity.type
_entity.pdbx_description
1 polymer ?
#
loop_
_entity_poly.entity_id
_entity_poly.type
_entity_poly.pdbx_seq_one_letter_code
_entity_poly.pdbx_strand_id
1 'polypeptide(L)'
;MKIKVSISYILVLVLISGVLQVFAAGDKSEGLVFYYDYSEINNGKVADQSGNSYDGEIEGNIKIVEDPERGKVAQFESGSYLKLEPEKVKKDGNIPTNAFSVLAWVNVENNGAHHAIFNARSADNTWLT
;
A
#
# COMPACT_ATOMS: atom_id res chain seq x y z
N MET A 1 -5.35 39.72 -43.25
CA MET A 1 -5.81 38.31 -43.28
C MET A 1 -6.46 38.01 -41.93
N LYS A 2 -7.80 37.91 -41.86
CA LYS A 2 -8.51 37.64 -40.59
C LYS A 2 -8.63 36.12 -40.42
N ILE A 3 -7.89 35.55 -39.48
CA ILE A 3 -7.98 34.12 -39.15
C ILE A 3 -9.35 33.90 -38.50
N LYS A 4 -10.27 33.21 -39.19
CA LYS A 4 -11.51 32.71 -38.60
C LYS A 4 -11.18 31.44 -37.84
N VAL A 5 -10.90 31.55 -36.55
CA VAL A 5 -10.79 30.36 -35.68
C VAL A 5 -12.20 29.82 -35.49
N SER A 6 -12.51 28.71 -36.14
CA SER A 6 -13.81 28.05 -36.01
C SER A 6 -13.94 27.45 -34.61
N ILE A 7 -15.09 27.60 -33.96
CA ILE A 7 -15.37 27.13 -32.58
C ILE A 7 -15.01 25.64 -32.40
N SER A 8 -15.11 24.84 -33.46
CA SER A 8 -14.69 23.43 -33.48
C SER A 8 -13.20 23.23 -33.16
N TYR A 9 -12.31 24.11 -33.63
CA TYR A 9 -10.87 24.02 -33.33
C TYR A 9 -10.54 24.33 -31.87
N ILE A 10 -11.31 25.25 -31.26
CA ILE A 10 -11.16 25.57 -29.83
C ILE A 10 -11.63 24.37 -28.99
N LEU A 11 -12.72 23.71 -29.39
CA LEU A 11 -13.22 22.52 -28.70
C LEU A 11 -12.22 21.35 -28.76
N VAL A 12 -11.59 21.13 -29.92
CA VAL A 12 -10.56 20.08 -30.10
C VAL A 12 -9.31 20.37 -29.27
N LEU A 13 -8.85 21.63 -29.21
CA LEU A 13 -7.70 22.01 -28.38
C LEU A 13 -7.97 21.85 -26.88
N VAL A 14 -9.19 22.16 -26.41
CA VAL A 14 -9.60 21.97 -25.01
C VAL A 14 -9.72 20.49 -24.64
N LEU A 15 -10.19 19.64 -25.57
CA LEU A 15 -10.23 18.19 -25.34
C LEU A 15 -8.81 17.60 -25.24
N ILE A 16 -7.90 18.00 -26.12
CA ILE A 16 -6.50 17.52 -26.11
C ILE A 16 -5.76 18.00 -24.86
N SER A 17 -5.97 19.24 -24.41
CA SER A 17 -5.32 19.75 -23.19
C SER A 17 -5.86 19.09 -21.91
N GLY A 18 -7.16 18.77 -21.86
CA GLY A 18 -7.76 18.05 -20.73
C GLY A 18 -7.23 16.63 -20.58
N VAL A 19 -6.97 15.92 -21.68
CA VAL A 19 -6.42 14.54 -21.65
C VAL A 19 -4.98 14.53 -21.14
N LEU A 20 -4.17 15.56 -21.48
CA LEU A 20 -2.77 15.68 -21.04
C LEU A 20 -2.60 15.92 -19.54
N GLN A 21 -3.58 16.56 -18.88
CA GLN A 21 -3.49 16.84 -17.44
C GLN A 21 -3.73 15.60 -16.56
N VAL A 22 -4.42 14.58 -17.07
CA VAL A 22 -4.68 13.33 -16.33
C VAL A 22 -3.40 12.50 -16.16
N PHE A 23 -2.43 12.63 -17.07
CA PHE A 23 -1.15 11.90 -17.02
C PHE A 23 -0.05 12.60 -16.20
N ALA A 24 -0.28 13.84 -15.73
CA ALA A 24 0.74 14.63 -15.04
C ALA A 24 0.74 14.44 -13.51
N ALA A 25 -0.33 13.86 -12.95
CA ALA A 25 -0.26 13.31 -11.61
C ALA A 25 0.44 11.95 -11.71
N GLY A 26 1.75 11.92 -11.49
CA GLY A 26 2.50 10.67 -11.40
C GLY A 26 1.75 9.67 -10.51
N ASP A 27 1.70 8.41 -10.96
CA ASP A 27 0.95 7.37 -10.28
C ASP A 27 1.42 7.29 -8.83
N LYS A 28 0.53 7.56 -7.86
CA LYS A 28 0.88 7.55 -6.43
C LYS A 28 1.32 6.16 -5.95
N SER A 29 1.17 5.14 -6.79
CA SER A 29 1.65 3.78 -6.57
C SER A 29 3.10 3.53 -7.03
N GLU A 30 3.77 4.49 -7.69
CA GLU A 30 5.16 4.29 -8.11
C GLU A 30 6.06 4.07 -6.88
N GLY A 31 6.65 2.86 -6.80
CA GLY A 31 7.47 2.42 -5.67
C GLY A 31 6.69 1.87 -4.46
N LEU A 32 5.35 1.77 -4.53
CA LEU A 32 4.54 1.12 -3.51
C LEU A 32 4.73 -0.41 -3.61
N VAL A 33 5.28 -1.01 -2.56
CA VAL A 33 5.61 -2.45 -2.55
C VAL A 33 4.43 -3.30 -2.08
N PHE A 34 3.78 -2.92 -0.98
CA PHE A 34 2.59 -3.57 -0.45
C PHE A 34 1.69 -2.53 0.23
N TYR A 35 0.38 -2.75 0.20
CA TYR A 35 -0.59 -1.90 0.89
C TYR A 35 -1.78 -2.73 1.38
N TYR A 36 -2.05 -2.64 2.68
CA TYR A 36 -3.18 -3.32 3.33
C TYR A 36 -4.15 -2.27 3.87
N ASP A 37 -5.35 -2.24 3.30
CA ASP A 37 -6.42 -1.36 3.75
C ASP A 37 -7.33 -1.99 4.81
N TYR A 38 -7.13 -3.29 5.08
CA TYR A 38 -7.91 -4.10 6.02
C TYR A 38 -9.43 -4.05 5.76
N SER A 39 -9.83 -3.95 4.48
CA SER A 39 -11.23 -3.94 4.07
C SER A 39 -11.97 -5.26 4.37
N GLU A 40 -11.28 -6.40 4.21
CA GLU A 40 -11.77 -7.74 4.52
C GLU A 40 -10.63 -8.75 4.78
N ILE A 41 -10.98 -9.87 5.42
CA ILE A 41 -10.12 -11.04 5.61
C ILE A 41 -10.76 -12.20 4.85
N ASN A 42 -10.03 -12.78 3.90
CA ASN A 42 -10.49 -13.91 3.09
C ASN A 42 -9.53 -15.08 3.25
N ASN A 43 -10.04 -16.24 3.67
CA ASN A 43 -9.26 -17.46 3.84
C ASN A 43 -7.95 -17.26 4.64
N GLY A 44 -8.03 -16.48 5.73
CA GLY A 44 -6.88 -16.19 6.58
C GLY A 44 -5.86 -15.22 5.96
N LYS A 45 -6.26 -14.46 4.94
CA LYS A 45 -5.39 -13.47 4.28
C LYS A 45 -6.02 -12.09 4.21
N VAL A 46 -5.17 -11.08 4.22
CA VAL A 46 -5.52 -9.69 3.89
C VAL A 46 -4.98 -9.38 2.49
N ALA A 47 -5.83 -8.91 1.60
CA ALA A 47 -5.47 -8.65 0.21
C ALA A 47 -4.51 -7.47 0.08
N ASP A 48 -3.49 -7.61 -0.76
CA ASP A 48 -2.59 -6.52 -1.12
C ASP A 48 -3.19 -5.63 -2.22
N GLN A 49 -3.35 -4.35 -1.89
CA GLN A 49 -3.93 -3.32 -2.75
C GLN A 49 -2.86 -2.53 -3.53
N SER A 50 -1.58 -2.89 -3.44
CA SER A 50 -0.51 -2.22 -4.20
C SER A 50 -0.47 -2.61 -5.68
N GLY A 51 -1.12 -3.72 -6.05
CA GLY A 51 -1.01 -4.32 -7.39
C GLY A 51 0.15 -5.32 -7.54
N ASN A 52 0.94 -5.57 -6.49
CA ASN A 52 2.04 -6.53 -6.52
C ASN A 52 1.65 -7.96 -6.12
N SER A 53 0.42 -8.17 -5.64
CA SER A 53 -0.11 -9.49 -5.22
C SER A 53 0.65 -10.09 -4.04
N TYR A 54 1.06 -9.26 -3.09
CA TYR A 54 1.70 -9.68 -1.84
C TYR A 54 0.66 -9.82 -0.72
N ASP A 55 -0.36 -10.64 -0.92
CA ASP A 55 -1.40 -10.87 0.11
C ASP A 55 -0.75 -11.33 1.43
N GLY A 56 -1.12 -10.67 2.52
CA GLY A 56 -0.59 -10.96 3.85
C GLY A 56 -1.31 -12.16 4.46
N GLU A 57 -0.58 -13.24 4.73
CA GLU A 57 -1.10 -14.38 5.48
C GLU A 57 -1.16 -14.05 6.97
N ILE A 58 -2.30 -14.29 7.61
CA ILE A 58 -2.47 -14.03 9.04
C ILE A 58 -1.80 -15.15 9.83
N GLU A 59 -0.82 -14.77 10.64
CA GLU A 59 -0.25 -15.61 11.69
C GLU A 59 -0.77 -15.09 13.03
N GLY A 60 -1.44 -15.95 13.80
CA GLY A 60 -2.10 -15.57 15.07
C GLY A 60 -3.54 -15.11 14.88
N ASN A 61 -3.94 -14.09 15.65
CA ASN A 61 -5.31 -13.60 15.69
C ASN A 61 -5.39 -12.10 15.37
N ILE A 62 -6.01 -11.80 14.23
CA ILE A 62 -6.23 -10.46 13.71
C ILE A 62 -7.70 -10.35 13.33
N LYS A 63 -8.34 -9.26 13.74
CA LYS A 63 -9.72 -8.96 13.35
C LYS A 63 -9.84 -7.57 12.75
N ILE A 64 -10.80 -7.40 11.85
CA ILE A 64 -11.18 -6.08 11.35
C ILE A 64 -12.20 -5.47 12.31
N VAL A 65 -11.97 -4.21 12.67
CA VAL A 65 -12.86 -3.40 13.51
C VAL A 65 -13.14 -2.06 12.83
N GLU A 66 -14.26 -1.45 13.19
CA GLU A 66 -14.61 -0.10 12.71
C GLU A 66 -13.96 0.96 13.62
N ASP A 67 -13.19 1.85 13.02
CA ASP A 67 -12.67 3.07 13.60
C ASP A 67 -13.47 4.28 13.09
N PRO A 68 -13.95 5.18 13.97
CA PRO A 68 -14.83 6.28 13.56
C PRO A 68 -14.15 7.33 12.67
N GLU A 69 -12.82 7.45 12.68
CA GLU A 69 -12.08 8.40 11.86
C GLU A 69 -11.53 7.74 10.59
N ARG A 70 -11.15 6.46 10.68
CA ARG A 70 -10.37 5.74 9.65
C ARG A 70 -11.14 4.66 8.91
N GLY A 71 -12.37 4.37 9.32
CA GLY A 71 -13.14 3.25 8.79
C GLY A 71 -12.58 1.92 9.28
N LYS A 72 -12.51 0.92 8.40
CA LYS A 72 -12.02 -0.41 8.76
C LYS A 72 -10.51 -0.39 9.07
N VAL A 73 -10.14 -0.96 10.21
CA VAL A 73 -8.76 -1.14 10.65
C VAL A 73 -8.56 -2.55 11.21
N ALA A 74 -7.32 -3.03 11.25
CA ALA A 74 -7.00 -4.30 11.89
C ALA A 74 -6.58 -4.11 13.35
N GLN A 75 -7.19 -4.88 14.25
CA GLN A 75 -6.74 -5.07 15.63
C GLN A 75 -5.94 -6.37 15.71
N PHE A 76 -4.71 -6.27 16.21
CA PHE A 76 -3.77 -7.38 16.34
C PHE A 76 -3.67 -7.82 17.80
N GLU A 77 -3.84 -9.12 18.06
CA GLU A 77 -3.46 -9.70 19.36
C GLU A 77 -1.95 -9.86 19.48
N SER A 78 -1.45 -9.96 20.72
CA SER A 78 -0.02 -10.13 20.99
C SER A 78 0.57 -11.33 20.23
N GLY A 79 1.68 -11.11 19.52
CA GLY A 79 2.34 -12.13 18.72
C GLY A 79 1.74 -12.35 17.33
N SER A 80 0.67 -11.64 16.97
CA SER A 80 0.04 -11.77 15.65
C SER A 80 0.68 -10.83 14.62
N TYR A 81 0.76 -11.26 13.36
CA TYR A 81 1.32 -10.47 12.27
C TYR A 81 0.81 -10.93 10.91
N LEU A 82 0.98 -10.06 9.90
CA LEU A 82 0.86 -10.47 8.50
C LEU A 82 2.21 -10.98 8.01
N LYS A 83 2.23 -12.22 7.54
CA LYS A 83 3.37 -12.87 6.93
C LYS A 83 3.33 -12.66 5.43
N LEU A 84 4.46 -12.18 4.90
CA LEU A 84 4.71 -12.15 3.47
C LEU A 84 5.53 -13.39 3.09
N GLU A 85 5.30 -13.91 1.90
CA GLU A 85 6.11 -14.99 1.32
C GLU A 85 7.39 -14.37 0.71
N PRO A 86 8.55 -14.39 1.39
CA PRO A 86 9.73 -13.64 0.95
C PRO A 86 10.25 -14.10 -0.42
N GLU A 87 10.09 -15.38 -0.75
CA GLU A 87 10.44 -15.98 -2.04
C GLU A 87 9.63 -15.42 -3.21
N LYS A 88 8.44 -14.86 -2.95
CA LYS A 88 7.59 -14.23 -3.98
C LYS A 88 7.91 -12.76 -4.18
N VAL A 89 8.67 -12.13 -3.29
CA VAL A 89 9.02 -10.71 -3.41
C VAL A 89 10.01 -10.54 -4.56
N LYS A 90 9.59 -9.81 -5.60
CA LYS A 90 10.40 -9.49 -6.78
C LYS A 90 11.65 -8.73 -6.35
N LYS A 91 12.82 -9.24 -6.71
CA LYS A 91 14.11 -8.58 -6.45
C LYS A 91 14.19 -7.22 -7.13
N ASP A 92 13.78 -7.17 -8.40
CA ASP A 92 13.79 -5.96 -9.18
C ASP A 92 12.56 -5.11 -8.85
N GLY A 93 12.79 -3.89 -8.38
CA GLY A 93 11.75 -2.89 -8.09
C GLY A 93 11.11 -3.00 -6.71
N ASN A 94 10.97 -4.19 -6.13
CA ASN A 94 10.23 -4.38 -4.87
C ASN A 94 11.09 -4.69 -3.65
N ILE A 95 12.39 -5.02 -3.83
CA ILE A 95 13.37 -5.01 -2.74
C ILE A 95 14.13 -3.68 -2.79
N PRO A 96 13.92 -2.77 -1.81
CA PRO A 96 14.58 -1.48 -1.81
C PRO A 96 16.09 -1.63 -1.59
N THR A 97 16.90 -1.07 -2.49
CA THR A 97 18.37 -1.10 -2.42
C THR A 97 18.99 0.21 -1.90
N ASN A 98 18.25 1.32 -1.98
CA ASN A 98 18.74 2.64 -1.58
C ASN A 98 18.03 3.15 -0.31
N ALA A 99 16.70 3.15 -0.32
CA ALA A 99 15.86 3.61 0.79
C ALA A 99 14.46 3.02 0.67
N PHE A 100 13.74 2.98 1.78
CA PHE A 100 12.32 2.69 1.82
C PHE A 100 11.63 3.52 2.89
N SER A 101 10.31 3.60 2.82
CA SER A 101 9.46 4.23 3.82
C SER A 101 8.38 3.27 4.26
N VAL A 102 7.97 3.36 5.52
CA VAL A 102 6.79 2.67 6.05
C VAL A 102 5.87 3.74 6.60
N LEU A 103 4.63 3.75 6.14
CA LEU A 103 3.58 4.59 6.66
C LEU A 103 2.50 3.70 7.25
N ALA A 104 2.23 3.89 8.53
CA ALA A 104 1.17 3.17 9.23
C ALA A 104 0.54 4.09 10.28
N TRP A 105 -0.77 3.96 10.43
CA TRP A 105 -1.48 4.51 11.57
C TRP A 105 -1.61 3.43 12.62
N VAL A 106 -1.10 3.70 13.82
CA VAL A 106 -1.00 2.71 14.88
C VAL A 106 -1.63 3.28 16.14
N ASN A 107 -2.55 2.52 16.71
CA ASN A 107 -3.06 2.75 18.06
C ASN A 107 -2.49 1.67 18.97
N VAL A 108 -1.83 2.07 20.06
CA VAL A 108 -1.18 1.17 21.00
C VAL A 108 -1.93 1.25 22.33
N GLU A 109 -2.62 0.17 22.69
CA GLU A 109 -3.40 0.11 23.94
C GLU A 109 -2.53 -0.07 25.19
N ASN A 110 -1.36 -0.70 25.07
CA ASN A 110 -0.41 -0.92 26.17
C ASN A 110 1.03 -0.87 25.65
N ASN A 111 1.91 -0.11 26.30
CA ASN A 111 3.31 0.09 25.89
C ASN A 111 4.33 -0.82 26.61
N GLY A 112 3.89 -1.80 27.40
CA GLY A 112 4.74 -2.62 28.26
C GLY A 112 5.68 -3.63 27.57
N ALA A 113 5.76 -3.66 26.23
CA ALA A 113 6.57 -4.59 25.46
C ALA A 113 7.04 -4.00 24.11
N HIS A 114 7.77 -4.79 23.30
CA HIS A 114 8.25 -4.40 21.98
C HIS A 114 7.16 -4.50 20.92
N HIS A 115 7.00 -3.47 20.09
CA HIS A 115 6.10 -3.48 18.94
C HIS A 115 6.90 -3.30 17.64
N ALA A 116 6.53 -4.03 16.60
CA ALA A 116 7.12 -3.92 15.28
C ALA A 116 6.01 -3.66 14.25
N ILE A 117 6.20 -2.62 13.43
CA ILE A 117 5.29 -2.27 12.32
C ILE A 117 5.71 -3.00 11.05
N PHE A 118 7.03 -3.17 10.88
CA PHE A 118 7.62 -3.89 9.77
C PHE A 118 8.84 -4.65 10.30
N ASN A 119 9.02 -5.89 9.84
CA ASN A 119 10.18 -6.68 10.20
C ASN A 119 10.58 -7.65 9.08
N ALA A 120 11.86 -7.61 8.70
CA ALA A 120 12.50 -8.62 7.86
C ALA A 120 13.34 -9.54 8.77
N ARG A 121 12.66 -10.47 9.46
CA ARG A 121 13.29 -11.44 10.37
C ARG A 121 13.71 -12.69 9.61
N SER A 122 14.83 -13.26 10.04
CA SER A 122 15.21 -14.63 9.74
C SER A 122 14.27 -15.62 10.47
N ALA A 123 14.18 -16.86 9.98
CA ALA A 123 13.39 -17.94 10.60
C ALA A 123 13.79 -18.24 12.06
N ASP A 124 14.99 -17.84 12.49
CA ASP A 124 15.49 -17.95 13.86
C ASP A 124 15.29 -16.69 14.72
N ASN A 125 14.45 -15.75 14.27
CA ASN A 125 14.18 -14.46 14.92
C ASN A 125 15.36 -13.50 15.01
N THR A 126 16.49 -13.78 14.36
CA THR A 126 17.58 -12.81 14.21
C THR A 126 17.26 -11.75 13.17
N TRP A 127 17.87 -10.58 13.31
CA TRP A 127 17.86 -9.56 12.26
C TRP A 127 18.63 -10.09 11.06
N LEU A 128 18.05 -10.01 9.86
CA LEU A 128 18.80 -10.25 8.64
C LEU A 128 19.89 -9.17 8.54
N THR A 129 21.15 -9.57 8.72
CA THR A 129 22.34 -8.74 8.51
C THR A 129 22.83 -8.84 7.07
#